data_AF-A0A842QDG6-F1
#
_entry.id   AF-A0A842QDG6-F1
#
_cell.length_a   1.000
_cell.length_b   1.000
_cell.length_c   1.000
_cell.angle_alpha   90.00
_cell.angle_beta   90.00
_cell.angle_gamma   90.00
#
_symmetry.space_group_name_H-M   'P 1'
#
loop_
_entity.id
_entity.type
_entity.pdbx_description
1 polymer ?
#
loop_
_entity_poly.entity_id
_entity_poly.type
_entity_poly.pdbx_seq_one_letter_code
_entity_poly.pdbx_strand_id
1 'polypeptide(L)'
;MSGQDESLYDRGVVVRASLEELRQAVEKALLEFDEELEESGEEIDGEIDIGETILFKEDFKIGPFVIAATLVDDNMWHLISTSQISPQTFPTTRDAVKIAEAERKKLRIIVNYLEDTEGEDNVYEPCEWNSCLSRDGKALRIVDKAARRWRR
;
A
#
# COMPACT_ATOMS: atom_id res chain seq x y z
N MET A 1 -2.49 -22.74 -12.54
CA MET A 1 -1.47 -21.68 -12.45
C MET A 1 -1.64 -21.10 -11.07
N SER A 2 -0.80 -21.55 -10.15
CA SER A 2 -1.17 -21.72 -8.74
C SER A 2 0.05 -21.41 -7.88
N GLY A 3 -0.05 -20.42 -7.00
CA GLY A 3 0.79 -20.30 -5.81
C GLY A 3 1.73 -19.08 -5.69
N GLN A 4 1.93 -18.26 -6.73
CA GLN A 4 2.80 -17.07 -6.62
C GLN A 4 2.03 -15.77 -6.28
N ASP A 5 0.76 -15.68 -6.68
CA ASP A 5 -0.09 -14.47 -6.54
C ASP A 5 -0.40 -14.05 -5.08
N GLU A 6 -0.45 -15.00 -4.13
CA GLU A 6 -0.90 -14.70 -2.76
C GLU A 6 0.19 -14.11 -1.87
N SER A 7 1.47 -14.29 -2.20
CA SER A 7 2.59 -13.79 -1.37
C SER A 7 2.94 -12.32 -1.66
N LEU A 8 2.55 -11.83 -2.85
CA LEU A 8 2.67 -10.44 -3.29
C LEU A 8 2.10 -9.47 -2.27
N TYR A 9 0.83 -9.69 -1.93
CA TYR A 9 0.05 -8.77 -1.11
C TYR A 9 0.38 -8.84 0.36
N ASP A 10 1.02 -9.93 0.80
CA ASP A 10 1.43 -10.03 2.18
C ASP A 10 2.38 -8.87 2.49
N ARG A 11 3.50 -8.69 1.76
CA ARG A 11 4.53 -7.66 2.08
C ARG A 11 4.20 -6.27 1.53
N GLY A 12 3.02 -6.10 0.94
CA GLY A 12 2.72 -4.95 0.11
C GLY A 12 3.37 -5.07 -1.27
N VAL A 13 3.06 -4.14 -2.16
CA VAL A 13 3.50 -4.14 -3.57
C VAL A 13 4.31 -2.90 -3.86
N VAL A 14 5.31 -2.99 -4.73
CA VAL A 14 6.03 -1.82 -5.25
C VAL A 14 5.47 -1.47 -6.62
N VAL A 15 5.07 -0.22 -6.82
CA VAL A 15 4.51 0.24 -8.09
C VAL A 15 5.27 1.45 -8.59
N ARG A 16 5.40 1.59 -9.90
CA ARG A 16 5.87 2.82 -10.55
C ARG A 16 4.65 3.60 -11.02
N ALA A 17 4.41 4.76 -10.40
CA ALA A 17 3.28 5.63 -10.69
C ALA A 17 3.56 7.06 -10.21
N SER A 18 2.98 8.04 -10.89
CA SER A 18 2.82 9.38 -10.35
C SER A 18 1.84 9.37 -9.16
N LEU A 19 1.89 10.42 -8.33
CA LEU A 19 0.94 10.54 -7.22
C LEU A 19 -0.52 10.63 -7.71
N GLU A 20 -0.75 11.25 -8.87
CA GLU A 20 -2.10 11.35 -9.46
C GLU A 20 -2.64 9.99 -9.91
N GLU A 21 -1.82 9.19 -10.60
CA GLU A 21 -2.19 7.81 -10.97
C GLU A 21 -2.46 6.95 -9.73
N LEU A 22 -1.65 7.12 -8.68
CA LEU A 22 -1.85 6.42 -7.42
C LEU A 22 -3.19 6.80 -6.77
N ARG A 23 -3.56 8.08 -6.76
CA ARG A 23 -4.88 8.55 -6.27
C ARG A 23 -6.02 7.91 -7.05
N GLN A 24 -5.94 7.93 -8.38
CA GLN A 24 -6.96 7.33 -9.24
C GLN A 24 -7.10 5.82 -9.02
N ALA A 25 -6.00 5.13 -8.74
CA ALA A 25 -5.99 3.71 -8.41
C ALA A 25 -6.62 3.45 -7.03
N VAL A 26 -6.29 4.27 -6.03
CA VAL A 26 -6.85 4.19 -4.68
C VAL A 26 -8.36 4.45 -4.68
N GLU A 27 -8.87 5.37 -5.50
CA GLU A 27 -10.30 5.61 -5.70
C GLU A 27 -11.06 4.38 -6.23
N LYS A 28 -10.37 3.40 -6.84
CA LYS A 28 -11.01 2.14 -7.23
C LYS A 28 -11.17 1.19 -6.05
N ALA A 29 -10.32 1.31 -5.04
CA ALA A 29 -10.25 0.40 -3.90
C ALA A 29 -10.90 0.94 -2.61
N LEU A 30 -10.88 2.27 -2.42
CA LEU A 30 -11.51 2.99 -1.33
C LEU A 30 -12.68 3.81 -1.88
N LEU A 31 -13.78 3.92 -1.12
CA LEU A 31 -14.98 4.62 -1.58
C LEU A 31 -14.86 6.15 -1.41
N GLU A 32 -14.76 6.59 -0.16
CA GLU A 32 -14.52 7.97 0.26
C GLU A 32 -13.31 7.91 1.20
N PHE A 33 -12.29 8.71 0.95
CA PHE A 33 -11.06 8.69 1.74
C PHE A 33 -10.45 10.08 1.87
N ASP A 34 -9.75 10.30 2.98
CA ASP A 34 -8.89 11.45 3.21
C ASP A 34 -7.42 11.08 2.94
N GLU A 35 -6.63 12.08 2.54
CA GLU A 35 -5.20 11.96 2.31
C GLU A 35 -4.42 12.77 3.35
N GLU A 36 -3.49 12.11 4.05
CA GLU A 36 -2.61 12.79 5.00
C GLU A 36 -1.18 12.24 4.94
N LEU A 37 -0.21 13.07 5.33
CA LEU A 37 1.15 12.64 5.60
C LEU A 37 1.23 11.89 6.93
N GLU A 38 1.90 10.74 6.97
CA GLU A 38 2.04 9.95 8.20
C GLU A 38 2.70 10.74 9.35
N GLU A 39 3.71 11.56 9.04
CA GLU A 39 4.53 12.22 10.06
C GLU A 39 3.82 13.41 10.71
N SER A 40 3.15 14.25 9.92
CA SER A 40 2.46 15.44 10.40
C SER A 40 0.97 15.20 10.70
N GLY A 41 0.35 14.22 10.04
CA GLY A 41 -1.11 14.05 10.02
C GLY A 41 -1.83 15.19 9.29
N GLU A 42 -1.09 16.00 8.53
CA GLU A 42 -1.63 17.12 7.76
C GLU A 42 -1.93 16.69 6.33
N GLU A 43 -2.84 17.43 5.68
CA GLU A 43 -3.08 17.29 4.24
C GLU A 43 -1.78 17.50 3.46
N ILE A 44 -1.70 16.85 2.31
CA ILE A 44 -0.52 16.94 1.45
C ILE A 44 -0.49 18.33 0.79
N ASP A 45 0.42 19.20 1.26
CA ASP A 45 0.72 20.49 0.65
C ASP A 45 2.20 20.56 0.22
N GLY A 46 2.52 19.97 -0.94
CA GLY A 46 3.86 20.07 -1.53
C GLY A 46 4.41 18.79 -2.17
N GLU A 47 5.72 18.77 -2.34
CA GLU A 47 6.48 17.60 -2.81
C GLU A 47 6.62 16.57 -1.68
N ILE A 48 6.67 15.29 -2.06
CA ILE A 48 6.82 14.16 -1.14
C ILE A 48 8.26 13.68 -1.23
N ASP A 49 8.94 13.61 -0.09
CA ASP A 49 10.32 13.16 -0.02
C ASP A 49 10.43 11.62 0.03
N ILE A 50 11.54 11.11 -0.49
CA ILE A 50 11.82 9.67 -0.45
C ILE A 50 11.90 9.20 1.01
N GLY A 51 11.04 8.24 1.35
CA GLY A 51 10.89 7.66 2.68
C GLY A 51 9.67 8.17 3.45
N GLU A 52 8.99 9.21 2.94
CA GLU A 52 7.71 9.66 3.48
C GLU A 52 6.57 8.75 3.05
N THR A 53 5.54 8.70 3.88
CA THR A 53 4.36 7.86 3.67
C THR A 53 3.11 8.71 3.64
N ILE A 54 2.32 8.53 2.58
CA ILE A 54 0.96 9.05 2.45
C ILE A 54 -0.01 7.98 2.94
N LEU A 55 -1.02 8.42 3.69
CA LEU A 55 -2.12 7.58 4.16
C LEU A 55 -3.40 7.98 3.45
N PHE A 56 -3.96 7.04 2.70
CA PHE A 56 -5.31 7.14 2.18
C PHE A 56 -6.25 6.42 3.13
N LYS A 57 -7.01 7.15 3.94
CA LYS A 57 -7.85 6.61 5.01
C LYS A 57 -9.31 6.67 4.61
N GLU A 58 -9.98 5.52 4.55
CA GLU A 58 -11.41 5.46 4.25
C GLU A 58 -12.22 6.20 5.34
N ASP A 59 -13.17 7.07 4.96
CA ASP A 59 -14.03 7.81 5.90
C ASP A 59 -15.11 6.87 6.46
N PHE A 60 -14.68 5.98 7.37
CA PHE A 60 -15.56 5.03 8.04
C PHE A 60 -15.26 4.98 9.53
N LYS A 61 -16.30 5.19 10.35
CA LYS A 61 -16.17 5.34 11.81
C LYS A 61 -15.69 4.09 12.55
N ILE A 62 -15.78 2.90 11.96
CA ILE A 62 -15.40 1.64 12.61
C ILE A 62 -14.57 0.82 11.62
N GLY A 63 -13.27 0.71 11.90
CA GLY A 63 -12.34 -0.09 11.11
C GLY A 63 -12.05 0.49 9.72
N PRO A 64 -11.60 1.76 9.62
CA PRO A 64 -11.26 2.33 8.32
C PRO A 64 -10.12 1.52 7.70
N PHE A 65 -10.28 1.19 6.41
CA PHE A 65 -9.15 0.70 5.64
C PHE A 65 -8.22 1.86 5.34
N VAL A 66 -6.94 1.57 5.34
CA VAL A 66 -5.87 2.52 5.08
C VAL A 66 -4.98 1.92 4.01
N ILE A 67 -4.76 2.66 2.94
CA ILE A 67 -3.66 2.39 2.02
C ILE A 67 -2.50 3.29 2.42
N ALA A 68 -1.41 2.69 2.90
CA ALA A 68 -0.17 3.39 3.18
C ALA A 68 0.75 3.29 1.96
N ALA A 69 1.07 4.44 1.36
CA ALA A 69 1.94 4.55 0.21
C ALA A 69 3.23 5.27 0.59
N THR A 70 4.35 4.53 0.59
CA THR A 70 5.66 5.09 0.94
C THR A 70 6.48 5.34 -0.31
N LEU A 71 6.96 6.56 -0.52
CA LEU A 71 7.84 6.86 -1.64
C LEU A 71 9.20 6.20 -1.41
N VAL A 72 9.63 5.32 -2.31
CA VAL A 72 10.89 4.56 -2.17
C VAL A 72 11.98 5.03 -3.11
N ASP A 73 11.59 5.64 -4.24
CA ASP A 73 12.45 6.25 -5.26
C ASP A 73 11.57 7.13 -6.18
N ASP A 74 12.16 7.80 -7.17
CA ASP A 74 11.44 8.68 -8.11
C ASP A 74 10.24 7.97 -8.75
N ASN A 75 9.02 8.43 -8.41
CA ASN A 75 7.73 7.84 -8.84
C ASN A 75 7.60 6.33 -8.55
N MET A 76 8.31 5.80 -7.55
CA MET A 76 8.17 4.43 -7.10
C MET A 76 7.64 4.40 -5.67
N TRP A 77 6.54 3.67 -5.48
CA TRP A 77 5.78 3.63 -4.24
C TRP A 77 5.69 2.21 -3.72
N HIS A 78 5.90 2.04 -2.42
CA HIS A 78 5.56 0.82 -1.70
C HIS A 78 4.18 0.96 -1.06
N LEU A 79 3.24 0.12 -1.48
CA LEU A 79 1.85 0.15 -1.04
C LEU A 79 1.55 -0.98 -0.07
N ILE A 80 0.93 -0.64 1.06
CA ILE A 80 0.40 -1.59 2.03
C ILE A 80 -1.07 -1.24 2.28
N SER A 81 -1.94 -2.25 2.27
CA SER A 81 -3.32 -2.11 2.76
C SER A 81 -3.39 -2.68 4.16
N THR A 82 -4.01 -1.94 5.06
CA THR A 82 -4.21 -2.31 6.46
C THR A 82 -5.53 -1.74 6.93
N SER A 83 -6.05 -2.23 8.04
CA SER A 83 -7.28 -1.73 8.65
C SER A 83 -7.00 -1.35 10.09
N GLN A 84 -7.37 -0.11 10.47
CA GLN A 84 -7.25 0.31 11.87
C GLN A 84 -8.41 -0.26 12.67
N ILE A 85 -8.29 -1.53 13.05
CA ILE A 85 -9.33 -2.21 13.81
C ILE A 85 -8.89 -2.33 15.26
N SER A 86 -9.73 -1.82 16.17
CA SER A 86 -9.50 -1.94 17.60
C SER A 86 -9.36 -3.41 17.99
N PRO A 87 -8.38 -3.79 18.83
CA PRO A 87 -8.19 -5.17 19.28
C PRO A 87 -9.45 -5.80 19.92
N GLN A 88 -10.40 -4.98 20.38
CA GLN A 88 -11.66 -5.43 20.98
C GLN A 88 -12.75 -5.77 19.95
N THR A 89 -12.57 -5.44 18.68
CA THR A 89 -13.60 -5.58 17.64
C THR A 89 -13.63 -6.99 17.02
N PHE A 90 -12.64 -7.85 17.30
CA PHE A 90 -12.60 -9.24 16.82
C PHE A 90 -12.93 -10.25 17.91
N PRO A 91 -14.18 -10.76 17.97
CA PRO A 91 -14.50 -11.87 18.84
C PRO A 91 -13.94 -13.22 18.33
N THR A 92 -13.55 -13.34 17.05
CA THR A 92 -13.15 -14.63 16.46
C THR A 92 -12.03 -14.56 15.41
N THR A 93 -11.26 -15.65 15.26
CA THR A 93 -10.25 -15.85 14.19
C THR A 93 -10.85 -15.72 12.79
N ARG A 94 -12.14 -16.03 12.61
CA ARG A 94 -12.82 -15.93 11.31
C ARG A 94 -12.96 -14.49 10.83
N ASP A 95 -13.18 -13.55 11.74
CA ASP A 95 -13.33 -12.14 11.39
C ASP A 95 -11.98 -11.53 11.01
N ALA A 96 -10.90 -11.93 11.70
CA ALA A 96 -9.53 -11.55 11.33
C ALA A 96 -9.16 -12.01 9.91
N VAL A 97 -9.52 -13.25 9.53
CA VAL A 97 -9.26 -13.77 8.17
C VAL A 97 -10.01 -12.96 7.10
N LYS A 98 -11.29 -12.65 7.33
CA LYS A 98 -12.09 -11.86 6.37
C LYS A 98 -11.49 -10.48 6.09
N ILE A 99 -10.87 -9.88 7.10
CA ILE A 99 -10.26 -8.55 6.95
C ILE A 99 -8.92 -8.63 6.26
N ALA A 100 -8.09 -9.61 6.59
CA ALA A 100 -6.88 -9.87 5.81
C ALA A 100 -7.24 -10.12 4.31
N GLU A 101 -8.32 -10.86 4.02
CA GLU A 101 -8.82 -11.03 2.66
C GLU A 101 -9.29 -9.72 2.02
N ALA A 102 -9.96 -8.85 2.78
CA ALA A 102 -10.41 -7.54 2.30
C ALA A 102 -9.24 -6.58 2.03
N GLU A 103 -8.24 -6.54 2.91
CA GLU A 103 -7.01 -5.76 2.75
C GLU A 103 -6.28 -6.17 1.47
N ARG A 104 -6.10 -7.48 1.25
CA ARG A 104 -5.52 -8.06 0.03
C ARG A 104 -6.34 -7.71 -1.21
N LYS A 105 -7.66 -7.83 -1.13
CA LYS A 105 -8.54 -7.49 -2.25
C LYS A 105 -8.41 -6.02 -2.66
N LYS A 106 -8.27 -5.10 -1.70
CA LYS A 106 -8.06 -3.68 -2.00
C LYS A 106 -6.73 -3.43 -2.71
N LEU A 107 -5.62 -4.01 -2.24
CA LEU A 107 -4.35 -3.92 -2.97
C LEU A 107 -4.45 -4.50 -4.38
N ARG A 108 -5.14 -5.63 -4.53
CA ARG A 108 -5.33 -6.25 -5.85
C ARG A 108 -6.10 -5.35 -6.80
N ILE A 109 -7.12 -4.63 -6.33
CA ILE A 109 -7.86 -3.66 -7.16
C ILE A 109 -6.93 -2.55 -7.66
N ILE A 110 -6.08 -2.02 -6.78
CA ILE A 110 -5.09 -0.98 -7.12
C ILE A 110 -4.11 -1.51 -8.17
N VAL A 111 -3.54 -2.70 -7.93
CA VAL A 111 -2.59 -3.34 -8.84
C VAL A 111 -3.21 -3.56 -10.22
N ASN A 112 -4.36 -4.22 -10.28
CA ASN A 112 -5.03 -4.49 -11.55
C ASN A 112 -5.31 -3.19 -12.33
N TYR A 113 -5.72 -2.12 -11.64
CA TYR A 113 -5.95 -0.83 -12.28
C TYR A 113 -4.66 -0.27 -12.90
N LEU A 114 -3.56 -0.29 -12.15
CA LEU A 114 -2.27 0.20 -12.64
C LEU A 114 -1.69 -0.67 -13.76
N GLU A 115 -1.88 -1.99 -13.71
CA GLU A 115 -1.50 -2.89 -14.80
C GLU A 115 -2.30 -2.61 -16.08
N ASP A 116 -3.61 -2.36 -15.95
CA ASP A 116 -4.50 -2.06 -17.06
C ASP A 116 -4.20 -0.70 -17.71
N THR A 117 -3.75 0.31 -16.94
CA THR A 117 -3.50 1.67 -17.44
C THR A 117 -2.05 1.91 -17.85
N GLU A 118 -1.09 1.46 -17.04
CA GLU A 118 0.34 1.75 -17.20
C GLU A 118 1.13 0.54 -17.74
N GLY A 119 0.55 -0.66 -17.73
CA GLY A 119 1.17 -1.90 -18.18
C GLY A 119 1.83 -2.71 -17.06
N GLU A 120 1.89 -4.03 -17.24
CA GLU A 120 2.37 -5.02 -16.26
C GLU A 120 3.81 -4.78 -15.78
N ASP A 121 4.66 -4.14 -16.60
CA ASP A 121 6.07 -3.86 -16.26
C ASP A 121 6.26 -2.81 -15.15
N ASN A 122 5.17 -2.20 -14.65
CA ASN A 122 5.20 -1.14 -13.64
C ASN A 122 4.81 -1.62 -12.23
N VAL A 123 4.50 -2.90 -12.05
CA VAL A 123 4.18 -3.50 -10.75
C VAL A 123 5.22 -4.56 -10.40
N TYR A 124 5.75 -4.51 -9.18
CA TYR A 124 6.81 -5.38 -8.72
C TYR A 124 6.52 -5.97 -7.34
N GLU A 125 6.90 -7.23 -7.16
CA GLU A 125 7.08 -7.76 -5.81
C GLU A 125 8.23 -7.04 -5.10
N PRO A 126 8.11 -6.71 -3.80
CA PRO A 126 9.24 -6.17 -3.03
C PRO A 126 10.49 -7.06 -3.09
N CYS A 127 10.30 -8.39 -3.19
CA CYS A 127 11.38 -9.38 -3.28
C CYS A 127 12.00 -9.48 -4.68
N GLU A 128 11.24 -9.24 -5.74
CA GLU A 128 11.75 -9.29 -7.13
C GLU A 128 12.41 -7.97 -7.53
N TRP A 129 11.83 -6.84 -7.10
CA TRP A 129 12.45 -5.51 -7.21
C TRP A 129 13.83 -5.45 -6.56
N ASN A 130 14.02 -6.18 -5.45
CA ASN A 130 15.28 -6.35 -4.73
C ASN A 130 16.43 -6.85 -5.62
N SER A 131 16.13 -7.67 -6.62
CA SER A 131 17.15 -8.32 -7.45
C SER A 131 17.58 -7.48 -8.66
N CYS A 132 16.77 -6.51 -9.09
CA CYS A 132 16.97 -5.82 -10.37
C CYS A 132 17.47 -4.37 -10.24
N LEU A 133 17.18 -3.64 -9.15
CA LEU A 133 17.30 -2.16 -9.20
C LEU A 133 18.05 -1.46 -8.06
N SER A 134 18.31 -2.07 -6.89
CA SER A 134 18.95 -1.32 -5.79
C SER A 134 20.49 -1.49 -5.77
N ARG A 135 21.22 -0.51 -6.31
CA ARG A 135 22.68 -0.42 -6.13
C ARG A 135 23.09 0.00 -4.70
N ASP A 136 22.18 0.59 -3.92
CA ASP A 136 22.51 1.23 -2.63
C ASP A 136 21.74 0.73 -1.40
N GLY A 137 20.80 -0.22 -1.53
CA GLY A 137 20.06 -0.80 -0.39
C GLY A 137 19.22 0.17 0.46
N LYS A 138 19.25 1.49 0.17
CA LYS A 138 18.47 2.53 0.86
C LYS A 138 16.97 2.28 0.68
N ALA A 139 16.55 2.03 -0.55
CA ALA A 139 15.17 1.81 -0.92
C ALA A 139 14.61 0.53 -0.25
N LEU A 140 15.42 -0.53 -0.15
CA LEU A 140 15.09 -1.75 0.62
C LEU A 140 14.85 -1.45 2.10
N ARG A 141 15.68 -0.61 2.73
CA ARG A 141 15.49 -0.23 4.14
C ARG A 141 14.19 0.54 4.36
N ILE A 142 13.76 1.35 3.39
CA ILE A 142 12.49 2.08 3.44
C ILE A 142 11.33 1.08 3.39
N VAL A 143 11.33 0.17 2.42
CA VAL A 143 10.31 -0.90 2.30
C VAL A 143 10.23 -1.74 3.58
N ASP A 144 11.36 -2.22 4.09
CA ASP A 144 11.41 -3.02 5.32
C ASP A 144 10.87 -2.25 6.55
N LYS A 145 11.19 -0.95 6.63
CA LYS A 145 10.70 -0.07 7.71
C LYS A 145 9.19 0.13 7.60
N ALA A 146 8.68 0.43 6.41
CA ALA A 146 7.25 0.60 6.15
C ALA A 146 6.46 -0.70 6.41
N ALA A 147 6.95 -1.83 5.91
CA ALA A 147 6.33 -3.15 6.11
C ALA A 147 6.21 -3.51 7.60
N ARG A 148 7.24 -3.23 8.41
CA ARG A 148 7.19 -3.49 9.87
C ARG A 148 6.25 -2.55 10.61
N ARG A 149 6.04 -1.35 10.10
CA ARG A 149 5.20 -0.33 10.74
C ARG A 149 3.72 -0.62 10.56
N TRP A 150 3.31 -1.00 9.36
CA TRP A 150 1.91 -1.09 8.96
C TRP A 150 1.27 -2.48 9.08
N ARG A 151 2.06 -3.52 9.37
CA ARG A 151 1.58 -4.91 9.59
C ARG A 151 1.34 -5.28 11.07
N ARG A 152 1.14 -4.32 11.96
CA ARG A 152 0.91 -4.61 13.39
C ARG A 152 -0.54 -4.93 13.71
#